data_AF-A0A9Q2NYF8-F1
#
_entry.id   AF-A0A9Q2NYF8-F1
#
_cell.length_a   1.000
_cell.length_b   1.000
_cell.length_c   1.000
_cell.angle_alpha   90.00
_cell.angle_beta   90.00
_cell.angle_gamma   90.00
#
_symmetry.space_group_name_H-M   'P 1'
#
loop_
_entity.id
_entity.type
_entity.pdbx_description
1 polymer ?
#
loop_
_entity_poly.entity_id
_entity_poly.type
_entity_poly.pdbx_seq_one_letter_code
_entity_poly.pdbx_strand_id
1 'polypeptide(L)'
;MTRQSADFSLLLIATGLLVASFIASAQEGDLFFVYFGAEDSPVETATAILLAFCGVALWWRALGARSMVPRGAVILGVLYGLVYVWAGGEEVSWGQRILGFDSPDYFQQNNDQQEFTFHNLVIGNVKLDELIFGPVLSYVILAYLIVLPLLWPRIEWVQRLVRQMIIPVPRRYHAAFAFAVTAIIPFLDESRRWEVYECIFALLSLAIFLHPANPLDEDTTQQRMATG
;
A
#
# COMPACT_ATOMS: atom_id res chain seq x y z
N MET A 1 4.70 21.91 -6.63
CA MET A 1 5.53 20.75 -6.21
C MET A 1 5.83 19.88 -7.43
N THR A 2 7.06 19.35 -7.56
CA THR A 2 7.37 18.35 -8.60
C THR A 2 6.96 16.95 -8.12
N ARG A 3 6.80 15.98 -9.05
CA ARG A 3 6.53 14.57 -8.69
C ARG A 3 7.62 13.99 -7.78
N GLN A 4 8.88 14.35 -8.04
CA GLN A 4 10.02 13.95 -7.23
C GLN A 4 9.98 14.56 -5.83
N SER A 5 9.57 15.83 -5.71
CA SER A 5 9.41 16.47 -4.39
C SER A 5 8.31 15.78 -3.58
N ALA A 6 7.17 15.43 -4.20
CA ALA A 6 6.08 14.72 -3.53
C ALA A 6 6.52 13.34 -3.02
N ASP A 7 7.22 12.58 -3.86
CA ASP A 7 7.84 11.29 -3.52
C ASP A 7 8.73 11.40 -2.27
N PHE A 8 9.74 12.28 -2.29
CA PHE A 8 10.62 12.44 -1.12
C PHE A 8 9.89 12.94 0.12
N SER A 9 8.87 13.80 -0.02
CA SER A 9 8.04 14.21 1.11
C SER A 9 7.31 13.03 1.74
N LEU A 10 6.75 12.11 0.95
CA LEU A 10 6.08 10.91 1.45
C LEU A 10 7.06 9.96 2.17
N LEU A 11 8.27 9.76 1.63
CA LEU A 11 9.31 8.96 2.29
C LEU A 11 9.79 9.61 3.60
N LEU A 12 9.87 10.94 3.64
CA LEU A 12 10.20 11.68 4.86
C LEU A 12 9.11 11.54 5.92
N ILE A 13 7.83 11.63 5.53
CA ILE A 13 6.69 11.41 6.42
C ILE A 13 6.73 9.97 6.96
N ALA A 14 6.97 8.97 6.11
CA ALA A 14 7.10 7.58 6.52
C ALA A 14 8.25 7.36 7.51
N THR A 15 9.39 8.01 7.27
CA THR A 15 10.53 7.98 8.21
C THR A 15 10.17 8.65 9.53
N GLY A 16 9.49 9.79 9.49
CA GLY A 16 9.02 10.51 10.68
C GLY A 16 8.04 9.67 11.50
N LEU A 17 7.12 8.96 10.83
CA LEU A 17 6.17 8.04 11.47
C LEU A 17 6.90 6.90 12.20
N LEU A 18 7.87 6.27 11.54
CA LEU A 18 8.70 5.22 12.15
C LEU A 18 9.45 5.75 13.37
N VAL A 19 10.11 6.91 13.26
CA VAL A 19 10.83 7.51 14.39
C VAL A 19 9.87 7.85 15.54
N ALA A 20 8.71 8.43 15.23
CA ALA A 20 7.70 8.75 16.22
C ALA A 20 7.16 7.50 16.94
N SER A 21 7.02 6.38 16.22
CA SER A 21 6.55 5.11 16.80
C SER A 21 7.55 4.53 17.80
N PHE A 22 8.86 4.59 17.50
CA PHE A 22 9.92 4.20 18.45
C PHE A 22 9.98 5.13 19.66
N ILE A 23 9.81 6.44 19.46
CA ILE A 23 9.79 7.41 20.57
C ILE A 23 8.59 7.13 21.48
N ALA A 24 7.41 6.88 20.91
CA ALA A 24 6.21 6.56 21.67
C ALA A 24 6.39 5.28 22.50
N SER A 25 6.86 4.19 21.87
CA SER A 25 7.15 2.92 22.55
C SER A 25 8.20 3.07 23.66
N ALA A 26 9.22 3.91 23.46
CA ALA A 26 10.26 4.15 24.47
C ALA A 26 9.80 5.01 25.66
N GLN A 27 8.73 5.80 25.52
CA GLN A 27 8.17 6.61 26.60
C GLN A 27 7.19 5.80 27.44
N GLU A 28 6.08 5.38 26.82
CA GLU A 28 4.99 4.64 27.47
C GLU A 28 4.29 3.77 26.41
N GLY A 29 4.19 2.46 26.66
CA GLY A 29 3.50 1.53 25.74
C GLY A 29 2.04 1.89 25.49
N ASP A 30 1.36 2.51 26.48
CA ASP A 30 -0.02 2.96 26.33
C ASP A 30 -0.15 4.09 25.28
N LEU A 31 0.82 5.00 25.19
CA LEU A 31 0.85 6.03 24.14
C LEU A 31 1.03 5.41 22.76
N PHE A 32 1.92 4.41 22.65
CA PHE A 32 2.07 3.67 21.41
C PHE A 32 0.75 3.02 21.00
N PHE A 33 0.12 2.31 21.92
CA PHE A 33 -1.15 1.63 21.64
C PHE A 33 -2.22 2.61 21.16
N VAL A 34 -2.49 3.69 21.90
CA VAL A 34 -3.56 4.65 21.57
C VAL A 34 -3.37 5.31 20.20
N TYR A 35 -2.15 5.72 19.85
CA TYR A 35 -1.90 6.50 18.65
C TYR A 35 -1.50 5.67 17.42
N PHE A 36 -0.93 4.49 17.63
CA PHE A 36 -0.32 3.69 16.55
C PHE A 36 -0.91 2.29 16.42
N GLY A 37 -1.57 1.76 17.45
CA GLY A 37 -1.93 0.33 17.51
C GLY A 37 -3.39 0.01 17.78
N ALA A 38 -4.18 0.97 18.25
CA ALA A 38 -5.59 0.79 18.56
C ALA A 38 -6.45 0.84 17.29
N GLU A 39 -7.61 0.16 17.34
CA GLU A 39 -8.71 0.44 16.42
C GLU A 39 -9.11 1.92 16.52
N ASP A 40 -9.47 2.52 15.39
CA ASP A 40 -9.67 3.96 15.20
C ASP A 40 -8.45 4.83 15.53
N SER A 41 -7.26 4.23 15.62
CA SER A 41 -6.05 5.04 15.80
C SER A 41 -5.85 5.99 14.62
N PRO A 42 -5.16 7.12 14.83
CA PRO A 42 -4.75 7.99 13.74
C PRO A 42 -3.96 7.26 12.65
N VAL A 43 -3.22 6.21 13.00
CA VAL A 43 -2.45 5.40 12.04
C VAL A 43 -3.38 4.56 11.16
N GLU A 44 -4.34 3.82 11.73
CA GLU A 44 -5.33 3.04 10.96
C GLU A 44 -6.13 3.95 10.01
N THR A 45 -6.64 5.07 10.54
CA THR A 45 -7.35 6.07 9.73
C THR A 45 -6.46 6.64 8.61
N ALA A 46 -5.18 6.90 8.90
CA ALA A 46 -4.23 7.35 7.89
C ALA A 46 -3.98 6.28 6.83
N THR A 47 -3.81 5.01 7.21
CA THR A 47 -3.66 3.88 6.30
C THR A 47 -4.83 3.82 5.33
N ALA A 48 -6.07 3.85 5.83
CA ALA A 48 -7.29 3.86 5.01
C ALA A 48 -7.31 4.99 3.97
N ILE A 49 -7.02 6.22 4.40
CA ILE A 49 -6.97 7.40 3.53
C ILE A 49 -5.86 7.27 2.48
N LEU A 50 -4.67 6.80 2.88
CA LEU A 50 -3.52 6.62 2.00
C LEU A 50 -3.78 5.54 0.94
N LEU A 51 -4.43 4.44 1.31
CA LEU A 51 -4.85 3.39 0.38
C LEU A 51 -5.87 3.93 -0.62
N ALA A 52 -6.83 4.75 -0.18
CA ALA A 52 -7.75 5.44 -1.10
C ALA A 52 -7.00 6.36 -2.08
N PHE A 53 -6.02 7.14 -1.60
CA PHE A 53 -5.18 7.96 -2.47
C PHE A 53 -4.31 7.14 -3.43
N CYS A 54 -3.82 5.98 -3.01
CA CYS A 54 -3.15 5.03 -3.90
C CYS A 54 -4.08 4.61 -5.05
N GLY A 55 -5.35 4.30 -4.73
CA GLY A 55 -6.36 3.98 -5.72
C GLY A 55 -6.58 5.10 -6.73
N VAL A 56 -6.72 6.34 -6.25
CA VAL A 56 -6.84 7.53 -7.09
C VAL A 56 -5.60 7.74 -7.97
N ALA A 57 -4.39 7.54 -7.44
CA ALA A 57 -3.15 7.67 -8.19
C ALA A 57 -3.06 6.63 -9.33
N LEU A 58 -3.50 5.39 -9.08
CA LEU A 58 -3.57 4.35 -10.09
C LEU A 58 -4.62 4.66 -11.17
N TRP A 59 -5.79 5.18 -10.79
CA TRP A 59 -6.78 5.64 -11.75
C TRP A 59 -6.26 6.80 -12.60
N TRP A 60 -5.58 7.77 -12.00
CA TRP A 60 -4.94 8.85 -12.75
C TRP A 60 -3.95 8.28 -13.77
N ARG A 61 -3.08 7.35 -13.36
CA ARG A 61 -2.13 6.69 -14.26
C ARG A 61 -2.82 5.98 -15.42
N ALA A 62 -3.85 5.19 -15.14
CA ALA A 62 -4.54 4.38 -16.15
C ALA A 62 -5.36 5.23 -17.12
N LEU A 63 -6.15 6.18 -16.60
CA LEU A 63 -7.01 7.05 -17.40
C LEU A 63 -6.20 8.10 -18.17
N GLY A 64 -5.09 8.59 -17.59
CA GLY A 64 -4.16 9.50 -18.27
C GLY A 64 -3.45 8.84 -19.45
N ALA A 65 -3.16 7.53 -19.36
CA ALA A 65 -2.47 6.78 -20.42
C ALA A 65 -3.43 6.11 -21.43
N ARG A 66 -4.75 6.37 -21.36
CA ARG A 66 -5.78 5.63 -22.13
C ARG A 66 -5.63 5.67 -23.66
N SER A 67 -4.95 6.68 -24.20
CA SER A 67 -4.63 6.79 -25.63
C SER A 67 -3.35 6.04 -26.02
N MET A 68 -2.52 5.69 -25.05
CA MET A 68 -1.19 5.10 -25.24
C MET A 68 -1.15 3.60 -24.94
N VAL A 69 -2.12 3.09 -24.18
CA VAL A 69 -2.18 1.68 -23.76
C VAL A 69 -3.46 1.01 -24.24
N PRO A 70 -3.46 -0.33 -24.42
CA PRO A 70 -4.66 -1.06 -24.79
C PRO A 70 -5.79 -0.88 -23.76
N ARG A 71 -7.05 -0.94 -24.20
CA ARG A 71 -8.23 -0.84 -23.32
C ARG A 71 -8.17 -1.82 -22.14
N GLY A 72 -7.67 -3.03 -22.35
CA GLY A 72 -7.49 -4.02 -21.27
C GLY A 72 -6.56 -3.54 -20.15
N ALA A 73 -5.47 -2.83 -20.49
CA ALA A 73 -4.56 -2.28 -19.50
C ALA A 73 -5.20 -1.13 -18.70
N VAL A 74 -6.05 -0.32 -19.33
CA VAL A 74 -6.84 0.72 -18.65
C VAL A 74 -7.83 0.08 -17.66
N ILE A 75 -8.58 -0.93 -18.10
CA ILE A 75 -9.52 -1.67 -17.23
C ILE A 75 -8.79 -2.25 -16.04
N LEU A 76 -7.63 -2.87 -16.28
CA LEU A 76 -6.82 -3.46 -15.23
C LEU A 76 -6.31 -2.41 -14.23
N GLY A 77 -5.85 -1.26 -14.70
CA GLY A 77 -5.46 -0.15 -13.82
C GLY A 77 -6.62 0.42 -13.01
N VAL A 78 -7.84 0.46 -13.58
CA VAL A 78 -9.06 0.82 -12.84
C VAL A 78 -9.38 -0.22 -11.76
N LEU A 79 -9.28 -1.50 -12.07
CA LEU A 79 -9.49 -2.59 -11.11
C LEU A 79 -8.46 -2.53 -9.97
N TYR A 80 -7.18 -2.25 -10.26
CA TYR A 80 -6.17 -2.07 -9.21
C TYR A 80 -6.51 -0.91 -8.29
N GLY A 81 -6.94 0.23 -8.84
CA GLY A 81 -7.34 1.35 -7.99
C GLY A 81 -8.58 1.05 -7.15
N LEU A 82 -9.54 0.28 -7.69
CA LEU A 82 -10.70 -0.20 -6.92
C LEU A 82 -10.28 -1.13 -5.78
N VAL A 83 -9.32 -2.03 -6.00
CA VAL A 83 -8.79 -2.90 -4.94
C VAL A 83 -8.13 -2.09 -3.82
N TYR A 84 -7.38 -1.03 -4.15
CA TYR A 84 -6.79 -0.15 -3.14
C TYR A 84 -7.83 0.65 -2.35
N VAL A 85 -8.88 1.17 -3.01
CA VAL A 85 -10.00 1.85 -2.32
C VAL A 85 -10.77 0.87 -1.44
N TRP A 86 -11.02 -0.35 -1.95
CA TRP A 86 -11.66 -1.41 -1.19
C TRP A 86 -10.84 -1.76 0.05
N ALA A 87 -9.53 -2.00 -0.09
CA ALA A 87 -8.63 -2.23 1.03
C ALA A 87 -8.69 -1.09 2.06
N GLY A 88 -8.65 0.18 1.63
CA GLY A 88 -8.80 1.30 2.55
C GLY A 88 -10.16 1.36 3.26
N GLY A 89 -11.23 0.85 2.64
CA GLY A 89 -12.52 0.68 3.29
C GLY A 89 -12.51 -0.43 4.34
N GLU A 90 -11.84 -1.54 4.06
CA GLU A 90 -11.68 -2.66 4.99
C GLU A 90 -10.97 -2.26 6.29
N GLU A 91 -9.95 -1.40 6.20
CA GLU A 91 -9.19 -0.86 7.36
C GLU A 91 -10.05 -0.07 8.35
N VAL A 92 -11.16 0.53 7.92
CA VAL A 92 -12.05 1.35 8.77
C VAL A 92 -13.47 0.79 8.81
N SER A 93 -13.61 -0.51 8.52
CA SER A 93 -14.88 -1.23 8.53
C SER A 93 -15.98 -0.50 7.76
N TRP A 94 -15.62 0.04 6.59
CA TRP A 94 -16.48 0.82 5.70
C TRP A 94 -17.17 2.02 6.36
N GLY A 95 -16.58 2.58 7.42
CA GLY A 95 -17.16 3.67 8.18
C GLY A 95 -18.33 3.25 9.06
N GLN A 96 -18.45 1.96 9.40
CA GLN A 96 -19.47 1.42 10.30
C GLN A 96 -19.64 2.26 11.57
N ARG A 97 -18.52 2.60 12.22
CA ARG A 97 -18.50 3.37 13.47
C ARG A 97 -18.93 4.83 13.27
N ILE A 98 -18.61 5.43 12.12
CA ILE A 98 -18.97 6.81 11.76
C ILE A 98 -20.45 6.92 11.38
N LEU A 99 -20.95 5.94 10.62
CA LEU A 99 -22.31 5.91 10.10
C LEU A 99 -23.30 5.26 11.08
N GLY A 100 -22.80 4.56 12.11
CA GLY A 100 -23.58 3.96 13.18
C GLY A 100 -24.49 2.83 12.73
N PHE A 101 -24.05 2.01 11.77
CA PHE A 101 -24.81 0.82 11.33
C PHE A 101 -24.26 -0.46 11.95
N ASP A 102 -25.14 -1.45 12.13
CA ASP A 102 -24.76 -2.73 12.70
C ASP A 102 -24.21 -3.69 11.63
N SER A 103 -23.25 -4.52 12.03
CA SER A 103 -22.79 -5.65 11.23
C SER A 103 -23.90 -6.68 11.01
N PRO A 104 -24.02 -7.26 9.80
CA PRO A 104 -24.91 -8.38 9.55
C PRO A 104 -24.57 -9.59 10.43
N ASP A 105 -25.56 -10.46 10.69
CA ASP A 105 -25.43 -11.64 11.56
C ASP A 105 -24.20 -12.52 11.25
N TYR A 106 -23.85 -12.65 9.97
CA TYR A 106 -22.67 -13.42 9.56
C TYR A 106 -21.38 -12.82 10.14
N PHE A 107 -21.19 -11.50 10.03
CA PHE A 107 -20.01 -10.81 10.54
C PHE A 107 -20.01 -10.80 12.06
N GLN A 108 -21.16 -10.61 12.71
CA GLN A 108 -21.29 -10.70 14.17
C GLN A 108 -20.79 -12.03 14.76
N GLN A 109 -20.93 -13.12 13.99
CA GLN A 109 -20.56 -14.48 14.42
C GLN A 109 -19.18 -14.92 13.94
N ASN A 110 -18.67 -14.35 12.84
CA ASN A 110 -17.47 -14.82 12.14
C ASN A 110 -16.42 -13.73 11.96
N ASN A 111 -16.54 -12.59 12.63
CA ASN A 111 -15.54 -11.53 12.68
C ASN A 111 -15.06 -11.38 14.13
N ASP A 112 -13.76 -11.32 14.36
CA ASP A 112 -13.21 -11.31 15.73
C ASP A 112 -13.46 -10.00 16.49
N GLN A 113 -13.73 -8.91 15.76
CA GLN A 113 -14.11 -7.60 16.27
C GLN A 113 -15.60 -7.28 16.03
N GLN A 114 -16.35 -8.22 15.45
CA GLN A 114 -17.78 -8.07 15.14
C GLN A 114 -18.09 -6.93 14.14
N GLU A 115 -17.14 -6.63 13.26
CA GLU A 115 -17.22 -5.50 12.34
C GLU A 115 -17.63 -5.89 10.91
N PHE A 116 -18.14 -4.92 10.15
CA PHE A 116 -18.45 -5.06 8.73
C PHE A 116 -17.18 -4.94 7.89
N THR A 117 -16.29 -5.91 8.04
CA THR A 117 -15.02 -6.00 7.32
C THR A 117 -14.68 -7.47 7.08
N PHE A 118 -14.15 -7.76 5.90
CA PHE A 118 -13.58 -9.06 5.55
C PHE A 118 -12.19 -9.24 6.16
N HIS A 119 -11.49 -8.14 6.45
CA HIS A 119 -10.14 -8.18 7.02
C HIS A 119 -10.11 -8.93 8.36
N ASN A 120 -11.13 -8.71 9.20
CA ASN A 120 -11.20 -9.26 10.57
C ASN A 120 -12.03 -10.56 10.64
N LEU A 121 -12.29 -11.21 9.50
CA LEU A 121 -13.01 -12.48 9.48
C LEU A 121 -12.17 -13.65 10.03
N VAL A 122 -12.86 -14.54 10.72
CA VAL A 122 -12.36 -15.80 11.24
C VAL A 122 -13.05 -16.94 10.49
N ILE A 123 -12.26 -17.75 9.76
CA ILE A 123 -12.76 -18.93 9.05
C ILE A 123 -12.24 -20.18 9.77
N GLY A 124 -13.13 -20.84 10.50
CA GLY A 124 -12.76 -21.95 11.38
C GLY A 124 -11.95 -21.42 12.57
N ASN A 125 -10.66 -21.77 12.62
CA ASN A 125 -9.73 -21.29 13.66
C ASN A 125 -8.64 -20.36 13.09
N VAL A 126 -8.83 -19.85 11.88
CA VAL A 126 -7.85 -19.01 11.17
C VAL A 126 -8.43 -17.61 11.05
N LYS A 127 -7.70 -16.63 11.59
CA LYS A 127 -8.01 -15.23 11.33
C LYS A 127 -7.36 -14.77 10.02
N LEU A 128 -8.12 -14.07 9.19
CA LEU A 128 -7.69 -13.70 7.84
C LEU A 128 -6.59 -12.63 7.85
N ASP A 129 -6.69 -11.66 8.75
CA ASP A 129 -5.67 -10.65 9.05
C ASP A 129 -4.31 -11.31 9.36
N GLU A 130 -4.27 -12.27 10.27
CA GLU A 130 -3.04 -12.95 10.71
C GLU A 130 -2.41 -13.83 9.61
N LEU A 131 -3.21 -14.37 8.69
CA LEU A 131 -2.72 -15.30 7.65
C LEU A 131 -2.50 -14.65 6.28
N ILE A 132 -3.53 -14.00 5.74
CA ILE A 132 -3.53 -13.50 4.36
C ILE A 132 -2.92 -12.09 4.33
N PHE A 133 -3.39 -11.21 5.23
CA PHE A 133 -2.97 -9.82 5.23
C PHE A 133 -1.63 -9.60 5.95
N GLY A 134 -1.24 -10.50 6.86
CA GLY A 134 0.09 -10.55 7.44
C GLY A 134 1.16 -11.11 6.49
N PRO A 135 1.58 -12.39 6.62
CA PRO A 135 2.77 -12.91 5.97
C PRO A 135 2.66 -13.04 4.44
N VAL A 136 1.51 -13.49 3.91
CA VAL A 136 1.35 -13.72 2.46
C VAL A 136 1.42 -12.40 1.70
N LEU A 137 0.62 -11.41 2.09
CA LEU A 137 0.64 -10.09 1.48
C LEU A 137 2.02 -9.42 1.62
N SER A 138 2.67 -9.56 2.78
CA SER A 138 4.03 -9.06 3.00
C SER A 138 5.04 -9.63 1.99
N TYR A 139 5.01 -10.94 1.71
CA TYR A 139 5.91 -11.53 0.71
C TYR A 139 5.64 -11.02 -0.70
N VAL A 140 4.37 -10.85 -1.08
CA VAL A 140 3.99 -10.31 -2.39
C VAL A 140 4.47 -8.87 -2.54
N ILE A 141 4.24 -8.04 -1.52
CA ILE A 141 4.64 -6.63 -1.48
C ILE A 141 6.17 -6.51 -1.52
N LEU A 142 6.92 -7.30 -0.74
CA LEU A 142 8.38 -7.29 -0.75
C LEU A 142 8.95 -7.78 -2.09
N ALA A 143 8.33 -8.78 -2.72
CA ALA A 143 8.70 -9.18 -4.08
C ALA A 143 8.49 -8.04 -5.08
N TYR A 144 7.36 -7.33 -5.00
CA TYR A 144 7.10 -6.14 -5.79
C TYR A 144 8.14 -5.02 -5.52
N LEU A 145 8.45 -4.72 -4.26
CA LEU A 145 9.31 -3.59 -3.89
C LEU A 145 10.79 -3.83 -4.12
N ILE A 146 11.27 -5.07 -3.93
CA ILE A 146 12.70 -5.38 -3.99
C ILE A 146 13.05 -6.08 -5.30
N VAL A 147 12.30 -7.12 -5.69
CA VAL A 147 12.65 -7.93 -6.86
C VAL A 147 12.34 -7.19 -8.15
N LEU A 148 11.17 -6.56 -8.28
CA LEU A 148 10.77 -5.88 -9.51
C LEU A 148 11.75 -4.79 -9.99
N PRO A 149 12.20 -3.81 -9.16
CA PRO A 149 13.13 -2.78 -9.63
C PRO A 149 14.52 -3.31 -9.99
N LEU A 150 14.89 -4.51 -9.50
CA LEU A 150 16.13 -5.19 -9.86
C LEU A 150 16.00 -5.93 -11.20
N LEU A 151 14.87 -6.58 -11.46
CA LEU A 151 14.66 -7.36 -12.67
C LEU A 151 14.23 -6.50 -13.87
N TRP A 152 13.39 -5.49 -13.65
CA TRP A 152 12.85 -4.61 -14.70
C TRP A 152 13.91 -4.06 -15.67
N PRO A 153 15.05 -3.49 -15.23
CA PRO A 153 16.04 -2.95 -16.17
C PRO A 153 16.84 -4.03 -16.91
N ARG A 154 16.76 -5.31 -16.48
CA ARG A 154 17.63 -6.39 -16.98
C ARG A 154 16.90 -7.43 -17.84
N ILE A 155 15.58 -7.56 -17.69
CA ILE A 155 14.84 -8.69 -18.23
C ILE A 155 13.68 -8.22 -19.10
N GLU A 156 13.73 -8.52 -20.40
CA GLU A 156 12.75 -8.04 -21.39
C GLU A 156 11.32 -8.54 -21.15
N TRP A 157 11.14 -9.78 -20.69
CA TRP A 157 9.79 -10.30 -20.42
C TRP A 157 9.14 -9.60 -19.22
N VAL A 158 9.92 -9.25 -18.18
CA VAL A 158 9.46 -8.42 -17.07
C VAL A 158 9.08 -7.05 -17.59
N GLN A 159 9.85 -6.52 -18.55
CA GLN A 159 9.53 -5.25 -19.17
C GLN A 159 8.19 -5.27 -19.94
N ARG A 160 7.92 -6.35 -20.66
CA ARG A 160 6.65 -6.55 -21.35
C ARG A 160 5.50 -6.70 -20.38
N LEU A 161 5.67 -7.52 -19.33
CA LEU A 161 4.65 -7.78 -18.32
C LEU A 161 4.19 -6.50 -17.63
N VAL A 162 5.11 -5.73 -17.07
CA VAL A 162 4.79 -4.48 -16.37
C VAL A 162 4.14 -3.46 -17.31
N ARG A 163 4.50 -3.42 -18.60
CA ARG A 163 3.82 -2.56 -19.58
C ARG A 163 2.39 -3.02 -19.86
N GLN A 164 2.21 -4.32 -20.11
CA GLN A 164 0.89 -4.91 -20.37
C GLN A 164 -0.05 -4.75 -19.17
N MET A 165 0.50 -4.90 -17.97
CA MET A 165 -0.21 -4.78 -16.71
C MET A 165 -0.21 -3.36 -16.13
N ILE A 166 0.32 -2.37 -16.84
CA ILE A 166 0.42 -0.97 -16.40
C ILE A 166 1.06 -0.74 -15.00
N ILE A 167 1.83 -1.70 -14.50
CA ILE A 167 2.37 -1.70 -13.14
C ILE A 167 3.32 -0.52 -12.95
N PRO A 168 3.14 0.33 -11.91
CA PRO A 168 4.14 1.31 -11.50
C PRO A 168 5.39 0.58 -10.99
N VAL A 169 6.56 0.88 -11.53
CA VAL A 169 7.80 0.22 -11.10
C VAL A 169 8.44 1.04 -9.97
N PRO A 170 8.76 0.42 -8.82
CA PRO A 170 9.53 1.09 -7.76
C PRO A 170 10.89 1.57 -8.28
N ARG A 171 11.45 2.59 -7.64
CA ARG A 171 12.82 3.05 -7.92
C ARG A 171 13.77 2.33 -6.97
N ARG A 172 15.07 2.32 -7.27
CA ARG A 172 16.05 1.63 -6.41
C ARG A 172 16.07 2.16 -4.98
N TYR A 173 15.83 3.45 -4.77
CA TYR A 173 15.73 4.01 -3.43
C TYR A 173 14.42 3.61 -2.72
N HIS A 174 13.31 3.39 -3.44
CA HIS A 174 12.10 2.79 -2.86
C HIS A 174 12.40 1.38 -2.33
N ALA A 175 13.14 0.58 -3.10
CA ALA A 175 13.56 -0.76 -2.67
C ALA A 175 14.48 -0.72 -1.44
N ALA A 176 15.47 0.18 -1.43
CA ALA A 176 16.37 0.36 -0.29
C ALA A 176 15.61 0.83 0.96
N PHE A 177 14.66 1.75 0.80
CA PHE A 177 13.79 2.21 1.87
C PHE A 177 12.92 1.07 2.42
N ALA A 178 12.24 0.31 1.56
CA ALA A 178 11.43 -0.84 1.96
C ALA A 178 12.26 -1.89 2.74
N PHE A 179 13.47 -2.18 2.26
CA PHE A 179 14.37 -3.10 2.93
C PHE A 179 14.79 -2.59 4.31
N ALA A 180 15.15 -1.30 4.42
CA ALA A 180 15.51 -0.68 5.69
C ALA A 180 14.36 -0.73 6.70
N VAL A 181 13.15 -0.33 6.31
CA VAL A 181 11.96 -0.39 7.19
C VAL A 181 11.69 -1.82 7.64
N THR A 182 11.74 -2.79 6.73
CA THR A 182 11.51 -4.22 7.04
C THR A 182 12.56 -4.79 7.99
N ALA A 183 13.81 -4.33 7.88
CA ALA A 183 14.87 -4.73 8.81
C ALA A 183 14.72 -4.06 10.19
N ILE A 184 14.17 -2.84 10.25
CA ILE A 184 14.06 -2.05 11.48
C ILE A 184 12.79 -2.39 12.28
N ILE A 185 11.66 -2.63 11.61
CA ILE A 185 10.36 -2.79 12.29
C ILE A 185 10.32 -3.91 13.35
N PRO A 186 11.05 -5.04 13.23
CA PRO A 186 11.03 -6.07 14.28
C PRO A 186 11.64 -5.62 15.60
N PHE A 187 12.44 -4.54 15.60
CA PHE A 187 13.03 -3.95 16.82
C PHE A 187 12.05 -3.04 17.56
N LEU A 188 10.88 -2.74 16.98
CA LEU A 188 9.77 -2.12 17.70
C LEU A 188 9.09 -3.22 18.52
N ASP A 189 9.37 -3.26 19.83
CA ASP A 189 8.92 -4.32 20.74
C ASP A 189 7.47 -4.13 21.19
N GLU A 190 6.57 -3.95 20.22
CA GLU A 190 5.15 -3.70 20.42
C GLU A 190 4.31 -4.72 19.67
N SER A 191 3.23 -5.19 20.30
CA SER A 191 2.31 -6.18 19.71
C SER A 191 1.65 -5.66 18.42
N ARG A 192 1.33 -4.37 18.38
CA ARG A 192 0.65 -3.68 17.27
C ARG A 192 1.59 -2.96 16.30
N ARG A 193 2.87 -3.36 16.23
CA ARG A 193 3.85 -2.78 15.30
C ARG A 193 3.48 -2.88 13.82
N TRP A 194 2.60 -3.81 13.45
CA TRP A 194 2.21 -4.07 12.06
C TRP A 194 1.34 -2.95 11.49
N GLU A 195 0.53 -2.29 12.31
CA GLU A 195 -0.24 -1.08 11.92
C GLU A 195 0.69 0.03 11.39
N VAL A 196 1.80 0.26 12.09
CA VAL A 196 2.84 1.22 11.68
C VAL A 196 3.49 0.79 10.37
N TYR A 197 3.76 -0.51 10.23
CA TYR A 197 4.35 -1.08 9.02
C TYR A 197 3.44 -0.88 7.81
N GLU A 198 2.15 -1.19 7.95
CA GLU A 198 1.15 -1.04 6.89
C GLU A 198 1.00 0.42 6.46
N CYS A 199 0.92 1.35 7.42
CA CYS A 199 0.86 2.79 7.13
C CYS A 199 2.10 3.29 6.36
N ILE A 200 3.30 2.88 6.78
CA ILE A 200 4.55 3.19 6.06
C ILE A 200 4.52 2.65 4.63
N PHE A 201 4.01 1.43 4.43
CA PHE A 201 3.93 0.81 3.12
C PHE A 201 2.83 1.42 2.24
N ALA A 202 1.77 1.97 2.82
CA ALA A 202 0.78 2.77 2.12
C ALA A 202 1.40 4.10 1.61
N LEU A 203 2.18 4.79 2.45
CA LEU A 203 2.96 5.98 2.05
C LEU A 203 3.95 5.67 0.93
N LEU A 204 4.70 4.57 1.06
CA LEU A 204 5.65 4.11 0.05
C LEU A 204 4.96 3.76 -1.28
N SER A 205 3.82 3.06 -1.23
CA SER A 205 3.04 2.73 -2.41
C SER A 205 2.57 4.00 -3.13
N LEU A 206 2.07 4.98 -2.39
CA LEU A 206 1.66 6.27 -2.95
C LEU A 206 2.83 7.00 -3.60
N ALA A 207 4.01 7.02 -2.95
CA ALA A 207 5.23 7.62 -3.51
C ALA A 207 5.61 6.97 -4.86
N ILE A 208 5.57 5.62 -4.93
CA ILE A 208 5.84 4.88 -6.16
C ILE A 208 4.82 5.19 -7.25
N PHE A 209 3.53 5.28 -6.90
CA PHE A 209 2.47 5.50 -7.88
C PHE A 209 2.50 6.92 -8.47
N LEU A 210 2.88 7.91 -7.66
CA LEU A 210 3.06 9.29 -8.09
C LEU A 210 4.35 9.50 -8.89
N HIS A 211 5.42 8.76 -8.58
CA HIS A 211 6.73 8.92 -9.23
C HIS A 211 7.42 7.59 -9.58
N PRO A 212 6.82 6.77 -10.47
CA PRO A 212 7.36 5.47 -10.81
C PRO A 212 8.62 5.58 -11.69
N ALA A 213 9.40 4.50 -11.73
CA ALA A 213 10.57 4.38 -12.60
C ALA A 213 10.20 4.26 -14.10
N ASN A 214 8.95 3.91 -14.41
CA ASN A 214 8.39 3.77 -15.76
C ASN A 214 7.23 4.77 -15.96
N PRO A 215 7.52 6.04 -16.24
CA PRO A 215 6.48 6.99 -16.63
C PRO A 215 5.80 6.54 -17.93
N LEU A 216 4.53 6.94 -18.08
CA LEU A 216 3.71 6.71 -19.27
C LEU A 216 3.54 8.06 -19.96
N ASP A 217 4.58 8.48 -20.67
CA ASP A 217 4.65 9.74 -21.42
C ASP A 217 5.08 9.49 -22.88
N GLU A 218 4.65 10.39 -23.77
CA GLU A 218 4.81 10.26 -25.22
C GLU A 218 6.29 10.18 -25.63
N ASP A 219 7.17 10.95 -24.98
CA ASP A 219 8.62 10.94 -25.23
C ASP A 219 9.28 9.59 -24.92
N THR A 220 8.89 8.93 -23.81
CA THR A 220 9.42 7.61 -23.45
C THR A 220 8.94 6.53 -24.42
N THR A 221 7.78 6.74 -25.03
CA THR A 221 7.20 5.82 -26.02
C THR A 221 7.90 5.99 -27.38
N GLN A 222 8.17 7.23 -27.81
CA GLN A 222 8.87 7.52 -29.07
C GLN A 222 10.37 7.15 -29.04
N GLN A 223 11.10 7.46 -27.95
CA GLN A 223 12.51 7.07 -27.81
C GLN A 223 12.74 5.55 -27.85
N ARG A 224 11.76 4.75 -27.39
CA ARG A 224 11.85 3.29 -27.40
C ARG A 224 11.44 2.65 -28.73
N MET A 225 10.53 3.26 -29.50
CA MET A 225 10.27 2.81 -30.87
C MET A 225 11.43 3.10 -31.83
N ALA A 226 12.26 4.11 -31.53
CA ALA A 226 13.44 4.44 -32.32
C ALA A 226 14.66 3.53 -32.03
N THR A 227 14.61 2.73 -30.96
CA THR A 227 15.74 1.91 -30.48
C THR A 227 15.46 0.40 -30.47
N GLY A 228 14.27 -0.03 -30.92
CA GLY A 228 13.90 -1.43 -31.14
C GLY A 228 13.65 -1.70 -32.61
#